data_AF-A0A839GLT0-F1
#
_entry.id   AF-A0A839GLT0-F1
#
_cell.length_a   1.000
_cell.length_b   1.000
_cell.length_c   1.000
_cell.angle_alpha   90.00
_cell.angle_beta   90.00
_cell.angle_gamma   90.00
#
_symmetry.space_group_name_H-M   'P 1'
#
loop_
_entity.id
_entity.type
_entity.pdbx_description
1 polymer ?
#
loop_
_entity_poly.entity_id
_entity_poly.type
_entity_poly.pdbx_seq_one_letter_code
_entity_poly.pdbx_strand_id
1 'polypeptide(L)'
;MLKIAITGPESTGKSTLAQQLAQHYGVPWVPEYAREYIAHLGRPYEAHDLEKIARGQLQRWQEVLGAQPPLVLYDTELLVLKIWSEHAYGVCAPWILQELKRQDVDLYLLLNIDLPWEPDPQREHPHLRQYFYDWYKRELEGLGVPYVAISGSSEERLLNAIQAVEQVRQLRSFQ
;
A
#
# COMPACT_ATOMS: atom_id res chain seq x y z
N MET A 1 -14.55 11.34 -4.60
CA MET A 1 -13.10 11.11 -4.71
C MET A 1 -12.85 9.62 -4.70
N LEU A 2 -12.03 9.12 -5.62
CA LEU A 2 -11.62 7.73 -5.69
C LEU A 2 -10.29 7.54 -4.95
N LYS A 3 -10.15 6.49 -4.13
CA LYS A 3 -8.95 6.20 -3.33
C LYS A 3 -8.49 4.78 -3.63
N ILE A 4 -7.26 4.67 -4.15
CA ILE A 4 -6.69 3.39 -4.56
C ILE A 4 -5.44 3.13 -3.71
N ALA A 5 -5.40 2.00 -3.03
CA ALA A 5 -4.21 1.58 -2.28
C ALA A 5 -3.37 0.60 -3.11
N ILE A 6 -2.06 0.87 -3.21
CA ILE A 6 -1.10 -0.08 -3.77
C ILE A 6 -0.48 -0.84 -2.60
N THR A 7 -0.66 -2.16 -2.59
CA THR A 7 -0.31 -3.02 -1.47
C THR A 7 0.44 -4.28 -1.91
N GLY A 8 0.95 -5.01 -0.93
CA GLY A 8 1.64 -6.27 -1.12
C GLY A 8 3.04 -6.30 -0.52
N PRO A 9 3.74 -7.43 -0.67
CA PRO A 9 5.06 -7.64 -0.08
C PRO A 9 6.09 -6.60 -0.53
N GLU A 10 7.20 -6.53 0.21
CA GLU A 10 8.40 -5.82 -0.22
C GLU A 10 8.93 -6.33 -1.58
N SER A 11 9.65 -5.47 -2.30
CA SER A 11 10.24 -5.82 -3.61
C SER A 11 9.23 -6.27 -4.68
N THR A 12 8.05 -5.64 -4.72
CA THR A 12 6.99 -5.96 -5.70
C THR A 12 6.66 -4.79 -6.63
N GLY A 13 7.36 -3.65 -6.51
CA GLY A 13 7.18 -2.49 -7.40
C GLY A 13 6.08 -1.51 -7.00
N LYS A 14 5.67 -1.47 -5.72
CA LYS A 14 4.59 -0.60 -5.22
C LYS A 14 4.79 0.88 -5.56
N SER A 15 5.91 1.46 -5.13
CA SER A 15 6.24 2.86 -5.37
C SER A 15 6.34 3.19 -6.86
N THR A 16 6.94 2.29 -7.64
CA THR A 16 7.05 2.45 -9.10
C THR A 16 5.68 2.52 -9.74
N LEU A 17 4.78 1.57 -9.42
CA LEU A 17 3.44 1.55 -9.98
C LEU A 17 2.62 2.77 -9.53
N ALA A 18 2.71 3.15 -8.25
CA ALA A 18 2.02 4.33 -7.72
C ALA A 18 2.43 5.61 -8.46
N GLN A 19 3.73 5.79 -8.70
CA GLN A 19 4.26 6.91 -9.47
C GLN A 19 3.80 6.88 -10.93
N GLN A 20 3.84 5.72 -11.58
CA GLN A 20 3.38 5.58 -12.98
C GLN A 20 1.89 5.89 -13.12
N LEU A 21 1.05 5.39 -12.21
CA LEU A 21 -0.39 5.69 -12.19
C LEU A 21 -0.65 7.17 -11.93
N ALA A 22 0.09 7.79 -11.01
CA ALA A 22 -0.04 9.21 -10.72
C ALA A 22 0.28 10.06 -11.96
N GLN A 23 1.36 9.72 -12.67
CA GLN A 23 1.74 10.36 -13.92
C GLN A 23 0.68 10.15 -15.00
N HIS A 24 0.16 8.93 -15.14
CA HIS A 24 -0.87 8.59 -16.13
C HIS A 24 -2.15 9.41 -15.92
N TYR A 25 -2.62 9.54 -14.68
CA TYR A 25 -3.86 10.23 -14.36
C TYR A 25 -3.70 11.74 -14.09
N GLY A 26 -2.47 12.23 -13.92
CA GLY A 26 -2.21 13.61 -13.51
C GLY A 26 -2.73 13.91 -12.10
N VAL A 27 -2.59 12.95 -11.17
CA VAL A 27 -3.15 12.99 -9.81
C VAL A 27 -2.05 12.86 -8.76
N PRO A 28 -2.28 13.31 -7.52
CA PRO A 28 -1.31 13.09 -6.45
C PRO A 28 -1.25 11.61 -6.04
N TRP A 29 -0.05 11.16 -5.69
CA TRP A 29 0.15 9.96 -4.87
C TRP A 29 0.81 10.34 -3.55
N VAL A 30 0.58 9.53 -2.53
CA VAL A 30 1.25 9.67 -1.24
C VAL A 30 2.31 8.58 -1.13
N PRO A 31 3.60 8.93 -0.99
CA PRO A 31 4.71 7.96 -0.90
C PRO A 31 4.83 7.34 0.50
N GLU A 32 5.53 6.21 0.56
CA GLU A 32 5.62 5.38 1.77
C GLU A 32 6.44 6.10 2.85
N TYR A 33 5.78 6.44 3.95
CA TYR A 33 6.41 7.17 5.05
C TYR A 33 7.41 6.32 5.83
N ALA A 34 7.21 5.00 5.89
CA ALA A 34 8.12 4.07 6.55
C ALA A 34 9.57 4.24 6.04
N ARG A 35 9.75 4.41 4.73
CA ARG A 35 11.06 4.59 4.11
C ARG A 35 11.81 5.80 4.65
N GLU A 36 11.11 6.91 4.77
CA GLU A 36 11.68 8.14 5.33
C GLU A 36 11.94 8.00 6.82
N TYR A 37 10.97 7.49 7.59
CA TYR A 37 11.12 7.34 9.03
C TYR A 37 12.31 6.45 9.39
N ILE A 38 12.41 5.28 8.75
CA ILE A 38 13.48 4.30 8.99
C ILE A 38 14.83 4.83 8.54
N ALA A 39 14.92 5.56 7.42
CA ALA A 39 16.18 6.16 6.97
C ALA A 39 16.77 7.17 7.96
N HIS A 40 15.91 7.86 8.73
CA HIS A 40 16.34 8.78 9.79
C HIS A 40 16.46 8.10 11.16
N LEU A 41 16.03 6.84 11.28
CA LEU A 41 16.11 6.08 12.51
C LEU A 41 17.53 5.51 12.65
N GLY A 42 18.36 6.17 13.46
CA GLY A 42 19.75 5.74 13.75
C GLY A 42 19.88 4.43 14.55
N ARG A 43 18.82 3.62 14.59
CA ARG A 43 18.73 2.31 15.26
C ARG A 43 17.72 1.43 14.51
N PRO A 44 17.71 0.10 14.72
CA PRO A 44 16.60 -0.74 14.29
C PRO A 44 15.26 -0.19 14.81
N TYR A 45 14.20 -0.32 14.01
CA TYR A 45 12.87 0.05 14.46
C TYR A 45 12.39 -0.87 15.57
N GLU A 46 11.46 -0.36 16.37
CA GLU A 46 10.81 -1.06 17.47
C GLU A 46 9.29 -1.02 17.28
N ALA A 47 8.55 -1.82 18.04
CA ALA A 47 7.09 -1.94 17.88
C ALA A 47 6.35 -0.58 17.94
N HIS A 48 6.77 0.34 18.81
CA HIS A 48 6.14 1.67 18.91
C HIS A 48 6.44 2.57 17.71
N ASP A 49 7.52 2.30 16.96
CA ASP A 49 7.85 3.07 15.76
C ASP A 49 6.86 2.78 14.64
N LEU A 50 6.32 1.56 14.56
CA LEU A 50 5.30 1.20 13.58
C LEU A 50 4.01 2.01 13.77
N GLU A 51 3.60 2.29 15.02
CA GLU A 51 2.47 3.19 15.27
C GLU A 51 2.79 4.63 14.85
N LYS A 52 4.01 5.13 15.11
CA LYS A 52 4.42 6.47 14.67
C LYS A 52 4.45 6.58 13.15
N ILE A 53 4.95 5.55 12.46
CA ILE A 53 4.95 5.46 11.00
C ILE A 53 3.51 5.47 10.48
N ALA A 54 2.63 4.65 11.06
CA ALA A 54 1.22 4.60 10.67
C ALA A 54 0.53 5.97 10.84
N ARG A 55 0.81 6.69 11.94
CA ARG A 55 0.32 8.06 12.17
C ARG A 55 0.83 9.05 11.14
N GLY A 56 2.12 9.02 10.82
CA GLY A 56 2.70 9.88 9.80
C GLY A 56 2.18 9.59 8.39
N GLN A 57 1.96 8.32 8.06
CA GLN A 57 1.34 7.91 6.80
C GLN A 57 -0.08 8.49 6.67
N LEU A 58 -0.90 8.36 7.73
CA LEU A 58 -2.25 8.91 7.78
C LEU A 58 -2.26 10.44 7.67
N GLN A 59 -1.31 11.12 8.31
CA GLN A 59 -1.16 12.57 8.19
C GLN A 59 -0.89 13.00 6.74
N ARG A 60 0.04 12.33 6.05
CA ARG A 60 0.33 12.62 4.63
C ARG A 60 -0.86 12.41 3.71
N TRP A 61 -1.67 11.40 4.00
CA TRP A 61 -2.94 11.23 3.29
C TRP A 61 -3.86 12.43 3.49
N GLN A 62 -4.05 12.87 4.73
CA GLN A 62 -4.92 14.01 5.04
C GLN A 62 -4.47 15.30 4.35
N GLU A 63 -3.17 15.54 4.27
CA GLU A 63 -2.59 16.69 3.56
C GLU A 63 -2.97 16.70 2.07
N VAL A 64 -2.88 15.56 1.39
CA VAL A 64 -3.29 15.43 -0.03
C VAL A 64 -4.80 15.49 -0.21
N LEU A 65 -5.56 14.90 0.72
CA LEU A 65 -7.02 14.89 0.68
C LEU A 65 -7.62 16.30 0.81
N GLY A 66 -6.94 17.23 1.48
CA GLY A 66 -7.36 18.62 1.62
C GLY A 66 -7.53 19.37 0.29
N ALA A 67 -6.77 18.98 -0.74
CA ALA A 67 -6.91 19.53 -2.10
C ALA A 67 -8.12 18.97 -2.87
N GLN A 68 -8.86 18.02 -2.29
CA GLN A 68 -10.01 17.34 -2.89
C GLN A 68 -9.79 16.83 -4.32
N PRO A 69 -8.68 16.12 -4.61
CA PRO A 69 -8.43 15.58 -5.94
C PRO A 69 -9.53 14.56 -6.34
N PRO A 70 -9.77 14.36 -7.65
CA PRO A 70 -10.76 13.38 -8.10
C PRO A 70 -10.35 11.93 -7.76
N LEU A 71 -9.05 11.66 -7.70
CA LEU A 71 -8.42 10.37 -7.42
C LEU A 71 -7.16 10.59 -6.57
N VAL A 72 -6.89 9.69 -5.61
CA VAL A 72 -5.64 9.62 -4.83
C VAL A 72 -5.10 8.21 -4.83
N LEU A 73 -3.78 8.09 -4.93
CA LEU A 73 -3.05 6.83 -4.86
C LEU A 73 -2.26 6.74 -3.54
N TYR A 74 -2.40 5.64 -2.82
CA TYR A 74 -1.66 5.39 -1.57
C TYR A 74 -0.55 4.37 -1.78
N ASP A 75 0.70 4.81 -1.66
CA ASP A 75 1.89 3.97 -1.51
C ASP A 75 2.42 4.19 -0.09
N THR A 76 2.20 3.32 0.87
CA THR A 76 1.24 2.23 0.91
C THR A 76 0.16 2.59 1.95
N GLU A 77 -0.44 1.61 2.63
CA GLU A 77 -1.56 1.80 3.55
C GLU A 77 -1.36 1.18 4.95
N LEU A 78 -2.40 1.21 5.79
CA LEU A 78 -2.25 0.74 7.18
C LEU A 78 -2.19 -0.80 7.30
N LEU A 79 -2.60 -1.53 6.25
CA LEU A 79 -2.53 -2.98 6.25
C LEU A 79 -1.08 -3.47 6.23
N VAL A 80 -0.19 -2.81 5.47
CA VAL A 80 1.25 -3.09 5.52
C VAL A 80 1.78 -2.95 6.94
N LEU A 81 1.41 -1.88 7.66
CA LEU A 81 1.87 -1.67 9.03
C LEU A 81 1.30 -2.69 10.02
N LYS A 82 0.05 -3.13 9.84
CA LYS A 82 -0.51 -4.25 10.61
C LYS A 82 0.31 -5.51 10.43
N ILE A 83 0.55 -5.93 9.19
CA ILE A 83 1.25 -7.18 8.87
C ILE A 83 2.69 -7.14 9.40
N TRP A 84 3.41 -6.03 9.22
CA TRP A 84 4.76 -5.88 9.76
C TRP A 84 4.79 -5.89 11.29
N SER A 85 3.82 -5.26 11.95
CA SER A 85 3.73 -5.29 13.42
C SER A 85 3.53 -6.71 13.95
N GLU A 86 2.59 -7.45 13.35
CA GLU A 86 2.28 -8.83 13.73
C GLU A 86 3.44 -9.79 13.42
N HIS A 87 4.12 -9.61 12.29
CA HIS A 87 5.27 -10.44 11.91
C HIS A 87 6.49 -10.19 12.80
N ALA A 88 6.90 -8.93 12.97
CA ALA A 88 8.13 -8.60 13.68
C ALA A 88 8.00 -8.71 15.21
N TYR A 89 6.82 -8.42 15.77
CA TYR A 89 6.63 -8.31 17.22
C TYR A 89 5.48 -9.15 17.78
N GLY A 90 4.73 -9.87 16.94
CA GLY A 90 3.58 -10.69 17.37
C GLY A 90 2.35 -9.89 17.80
N VAL A 91 2.41 -8.55 17.77
CA VAL A 91 1.33 -7.66 18.20
C VAL A 91 1.25 -6.45 17.28
N CYS A 92 0.02 -5.98 17.03
CA CYS A 92 -0.24 -4.71 16.35
C CYS A 92 -0.88 -3.73 17.32
N ALA A 93 -0.44 -2.47 17.28
CA ALA A 93 -1.00 -1.43 18.13
C ALA A 93 -2.52 -1.29 17.89
N PRO A 94 -3.37 -1.25 18.94
CA PRO A 94 -4.81 -1.13 18.78
C PRO A 94 -5.24 0.07 17.94
N TRP A 95 -4.45 1.16 17.97
CA TRP A 95 -4.70 2.33 17.15
C TRP A 95 -4.61 2.03 15.64
N ILE A 96 -3.59 1.28 15.19
CA ILE A 96 -3.45 0.89 13.78
C ILE A 96 -4.66 0.07 13.33
N LEU A 97 -5.09 -0.90 14.16
CA LEU A 97 -6.24 -1.74 13.86
C LEU A 97 -7.55 -0.96 13.79
N GLN A 98 -7.72 0.07 14.61
CA GLN A 98 -8.89 0.95 14.58
C GLN A 98 -8.91 1.83 13.32
N GLU A 99 -7.77 2.42 12.96
CA GLU A 99 -7.67 3.27 11.78
C GLU A 99 -7.75 2.46 10.48
N LEU A 100 -7.22 1.22 10.43
CA LEU A 100 -7.40 0.32 9.29
C LEU A 100 -8.88 0.04 9.01
N LYS A 101 -9.73 -0.10 10.05
CA LYS A 101 -11.19 -0.26 9.87
C LYS A 101 -11.89 0.99 9.37
N ARG A 102 -11.30 2.16 9.62
CA ARG A 102 -11.81 3.46 9.16
C ARG A 102 -11.21 3.87 7.83
N GLN A 103 -10.22 3.12 7.34
CA GLN A 103 -9.56 3.38 6.09
C GLN A 103 -10.55 3.17 4.95
N ASP A 104 -11.01 4.28 4.42
CA ASP A 104 -11.91 4.34 3.28
C ASP A 104 -11.07 4.23 2.00
N VAL A 105 -10.89 3.00 1.51
CA VAL A 105 -10.21 2.68 0.24
C VAL A 105 -11.20 1.97 -0.66
N ASP A 106 -11.23 2.36 -1.92
CA ASP A 106 -12.22 1.91 -2.88
C ASP A 106 -11.76 0.68 -3.67
N LEU A 107 -10.45 0.53 -3.82
CA LEU A 107 -9.80 -0.58 -4.50
C LEU A 107 -8.38 -0.77 -3.97
N TYR A 108 -8.01 -2.03 -3.73
CA TYR A 108 -6.63 -2.42 -3.49
C TYR A 108 -6.00 -3.05 -4.73
N LEU A 109 -4.81 -2.60 -5.09
CA LEU A 109 -3.95 -3.21 -6.10
C LEU A 109 -2.91 -4.06 -5.38
N LEU A 110 -3.14 -5.37 -5.30
CA LEU A 110 -2.25 -6.32 -4.62
C LEU A 110 -1.15 -6.77 -5.58
N LEU A 111 0.09 -6.30 -5.36
CA LEU A 111 1.21 -6.64 -6.22
C LEU A 111 1.75 -8.04 -5.95
N ASN A 112 1.88 -8.82 -7.02
CA ASN A 112 2.43 -10.17 -6.99
C ASN A 112 3.97 -10.15 -6.87
N ILE A 113 4.54 -11.33 -6.59
CA ILE A 113 5.96 -11.55 -6.29
C ILE A 113 6.76 -12.08 -7.49
N ASP A 114 6.21 -11.96 -8.69
CA ASP A 114 6.81 -12.42 -9.95
C ASP A 114 7.97 -11.53 -10.44
N LEU A 115 8.13 -10.31 -9.92
CA LEU A 115 9.33 -9.50 -10.13
C LEU A 115 10.53 -10.09 -9.39
N PRO A 116 11.77 -9.93 -9.92
CA PRO A 116 12.96 -10.33 -9.20
C PRO A 116 13.10 -9.55 -7.89
N TRP A 117 13.70 -10.18 -6.90
CA TRP A 117 14.08 -9.50 -5.68
C TRP A 117 15.23 -8.52 -5.95
N GLU A 118 15.12 -7.29 -5.45
CA GLU A 118 16.24 -6.35 -5.47
C GLU A 118 16.69 -6.08 -4.02
N PRO A 119 17.98 -6.16 -3.70
CA PRO A 119 18.48 -5.80 -2.38
C PRO A 119 18.34 -4.29 -2.12
N ASP A 120 17.93 -3.92 -0.92
CA ASP A 120 17.82 -2.54 -0.41
C ASP A 120 18.03 -2.60 1.12
N PRO A 121 18.63 -1.59 1.78
CA PRO A 121 18.94 -1.68 3.22
C PRO A 121 17.74 -1.90 4.14
N GLN A 122 16.53 -1.62 3.67
CA GLN A 122 15.29 -1.79 4.44
C GLN A 122 14.54 -3.10 4.13
N ARG A 123 15.05 -3.95 3.21
CA ARG A 123 14.37 -5.17 2.80
C ARG A 123 14.88 -6.39 3.58
N GLU A 124 13.97 -7.16 4.18
CA GLU A 124 14.32 -8.11 5.25
C GLU A 124 14.17 -9.59 4.86
N HIS A 125 13.22 -9.94 3.99
CA HIS A 125 12.75 -11.33 3.87
C HIS A 125 12.63 -11.83 2.41
N PRO A 126 13.77 -11.96 1.68
CA PRO A 126 13.78 -12.42 0.29
C PRO A 126 13.16 -13.81 0.07
N HIS A 127 13.15 -14.66 1.11
CA HIS A 127 12.65 -16.04 1.03
C HIS A 127 11.19 -16.20 1.48
N LEU A 128 10.57 -15.17 2.06
CA LEU A 128 9.20 -15.22 2.57
C LEU A 128 8.19 -14.49 1.68
N ARG A 129 8.56 -14.21 0.42
CA ARG A 129 7.72 -13.42 -0.49
C ARG A 129 6.32 -14.02 -0.67
N GLN A 130 6.23 -15.33 -0.89
CA GLN A 130 4.94 -16.02 -1.04
C GLN A 130 4.14 -16.00 0.26
N TYR A 131 4.81 -16.23 1.40
CA TYR A 131 4.19 -16.17 2.72
C TYR A 131 3.53 -14.80 2.97
N PHE A 132 4.24 -13.71 2.70
CA PHE A 132 3.66 -12.38 2.84
C PHE A 132 2.52 -12.15 1.85
N TYR A 133 2.68 -12.53 0.58
CA TYR A 133 1.63 -12.36 -0.43
C TYR A 133 0.31 -13.01 0.01
N ASP A 134 0.37 -14.25 0.50
CA ASP A 134 -0.80 -14.98 0.98
C ASP A 134 -1.41 -14.32 2.23
N TRP A 135 -0.58 -13.74 3.10
CA TRP A 135 -1.05 -12.97 4.25
C TRP A 135 -1.79 -11.71 3.79
N TYR A 136 -1.22 -10.88 2.93
CA TYR A 136 -1.90 -9.69 2.38
C TYR A 136 -3.24 -10.07 1.75
N LYS A 137 -3.24 -11.12 0.91
CA LYS A 137 -4.45 -11.60 0.25
C LYS A 137 -5.55 -11.98 1.26
N ARG A 138 -5.21 -12.77 2.29
CA ARG A 138 -6.15 -13.18 3.34
C ARG A 138 -6.73 -11.99 4.09
N GLU A 139 -5.92 -10.98 4.39
CA GLU A 139 -6.39 -9.79 5.10
C GLU A 139 -7.33 -8.95 4.23
N LEU A 140 -7.03 -8.79 2.94
CA LEU A 140 -7.92 -8.12 2.00
C LEU A 140 -9.27 -8.84 1.86
N GLU A 141 -9.25 -10.17 1.76
CA GLU A 141 -10.46 -10.99 1.76
C GLU A 141 -11.27 -10.80 3.05
N GLY A 142 -10.60 -10.71 4.21
CA GLY A 142 -11.23 -10.44 5.50
C GLY A 142 -11.80 -9.03 5.66
N LEU A 143 -11.20 -8.03 5.01
CA LEU A 143 -11.71 -6.65 4.99
C LEU A 143 -12.96 -6.50 4.10
N GLY A 144 -13.16 -7.42 3.15
CA GLY A 144 -14.31 -7.40 2.23
C GLY A 144 -14.29 -6.23 1.23
N VAL A 145 -13.12 -5.61 1.02
CA VAL A 145 -12.94 -4.51 0.07
C VAL A 145 -12.50 -5.06 -1.29
N PRO A 146 -12.95 -4.49 -2.43
CA PRO A 146 -12.48 -4.91 -3.73
C PRO A 146 -10.95 -4.86 -3.85
N TYR A 147 -10.37 -5.92 -4.38
CA TYR A 147 -8.94 -5.96 -4.71
C TYR A 147 -8.70 -6.65 -6.05
N VAL A 148 -7.61 -6.27 -6.72
CA VAL A 148 -7.13 -6.91 -7.95
C VAL A 148 -5.67 -7.28 -7.76
N ALA A 149 -5.33 -8.53 -8.06
CA ALA A 149 -3.95 -8.98 -8.11
C ALA A 149 -3.26 -8.47 -9.39
N ILE A 150 -2.08 -7.87 -9.24
CA ILE A 150 -1.34 -7.24 -10.32
C ILE A 150 0.00 -7.96 -10.51
N SER A 151 0.21 -8.46 -11.72
CA SER A 151 1.32 -9.32 -12.14
C SER A 151 1.95 -8.85 -13.44
N GLY A 152 3.11 -9.40 -13.77
CA GLY A 152 3.84 -9.20 -15.02
C GLY A 152 5.00 -8.21 -14.90
N SER A 153 5.49 -7.80 -16.07
CA SER A 153 6.47 -6.74 -16.27
C SER A 153 5.96 -5.37 -15.80
N SER A 154 6.84 -4.37 -15.74
CA SER A 154 6.47 -2.99 -15.37
C SER A 154 5.33 -2.43 -16.24
N GLU A 155 5.39 -2.67 -17.55
CA GLU A 155 4.35 -2.20 -18.49
C GLU A 155 3.03 -2.95 -18.31
N GLU A 156 3.06 -4.28 -18.21
CA GLU A 156 1.86 -5.09 -17.98
C GLU A 156 1.16 -4.72 -16.67
N ARG A 157 1.93 -4.50 -15.60
CA ARG A 157 1.41 -4.09 -14.29
C ARG A 157 0.70 -2.74 -14.37
N LEU A 158 1.28 -1.77 -15.08
CA LEU A 158 0.66 -0.47 -15.28
C LEU A 158 -0.65 -0.60 -16.05
N LEU A 159 -0.67 -1.33 -17.16
CA LEU A 159 -1.87 -1.55 -17.97
C LEU A 159 -2.98 -2.25 -17.17
N ASN A 160 -2.64 -3.32 -16.44
CA ASN A 160 -3.57 -4.06 -15.60
C ASN A 160 -4.15 -3.18 -14.47
N ALA A 161 -3.31 -2.34 -13.86
CA ALA A 161 -3.75 -1.42 -12.82
C ALA A 161 -4.67 -0.31 -13.37
N ILE A 162 -4.35 0.27 -14.53
CA ILE A 162 -5.22 1.25 -15.21
C ILE A 162 -6.58 0.62 -15.50
N GLN A 163 -6.59 -0.60 -16.06
CA GLN A 163 -7.85 -1.31 -16.35
C GLN A 163 -8.70 -1.49 -15.08
N ALA A 164 -8.09 -1.92 -13.97
CA ALA A 164 -8.78 -2.09 -12.70
C ALA A 164 -9.34 -0.77 -12.15
N VAL A 165 -8.57 0.31 -12.21
CA VAL A 165 -9.01 1.64 -11.76
C VAL A 165 -10.17 2.15 -12.63
N GLU A 166 -10.09 2.01 -13.95
CA GLU A 166 -11.16 2.45 -14.86
C GLU A 166 -12.46 1.68 -14.66
N GLN A 167 -12.40 0.38 -14.36
CA GLN A 167 -13.59 -0.40 -14.01
C GLN A 167 -14.32 0.17 -12.80
N VAL A 168 -13.59 0.54 -11.75
CA VAL A 168 -14.18 1.16 -10.55
C VAL A 168 -14.73 2.55 -10.84
N ARG A 169 -14.04 3.35 -11.67
CA ARG A 169 -14.52 4.68 -12.10
C ARG A 169 -15.84 4.58 -12.88
N GLN A 170 -15.94 3.61 -13.79
CA GLN A 170 -17.15 3.37 -14.57
C GLN A 170 -18.31 2.99 -13.65
N LEU A 171 -18.12 2.01 -12.76
CA LEU A 171 -19.17 1.58 -11.81
C LEU A 171 -19.72 2.73 -10.96
N ARG A 172 -18.85 3.67 -10.55
CA ARG A 172 -19.24 4.87 -9.80
C ARG A 172 -19.94 5.93 -10.61
N SER A 173 -19.72 5.96 -11.93
CA SER A 173 -20.35 6.95 -12.81
C SER A 173 -21.82 6.62 -13.10
N PHE A 174 -22.26 5.39 -12.76
CA PHE A 174 -23.63 4.90 -12.91
C PHE A 174 -24.44 4.87 -11.61
N GLN A 175 -23.88 5.36 -10.49
CA GLN A 175 -24.54 5.49 -9.19
C GLN A 175 -24.84 6.96 -8.88
#